data_AF-H2Z2V1-F1
#
_entry.id   AF-H2Z2V1-F1
#
_cell.length_a   1.000
_cell.length_b   1.000
_cell.length_c   1.000
_cell.angle_alpha   90.00
_cell.angle_beta   90.00
_cell.angle_gamma   90.00
#
_symmetry.space_group_name_H-M   'P 1'
#
loop_
_entity.id
_entity.type
_entity.pdbx_description
1 polymer ?
#
loop_
_entity_poly.entity_id
_entity_poly.type
_entity_poly.pdbx_seq_one_letter_code
_entity_poly.pdbx_strand_id
1 'polypeptide(L)'
;LVTALISHSFDRDGEAREAILTSLAHFGRKSSLLVLSNIHAFLANHQKVSHLDHRVALLRTLNDVLTTNLNEIDSSTAGKIILLASDELTKPKKLSHEWQSTASMVLVTMGNRFINEVIDELSKKYVPGVLPNYYVVHTLGRLAAANVTGCMEHMGRILSTTLTLLGLAKHDSMRLVFATTLSSFCEAIIEHAASNQSTTSETSFSREVYGSYEVLSSMWMQTRDSKVLHAVVGALGKMCHLVSTPNLEVNAPKFVAVLLNLYRRQTSSRLPITEALCDVITAVTALKSTVLEPNLDQLIGNLHAQVTWICNAPDVKNADIVKNYNEVLRCFGILATCYSEILIGIILQKAELKEEKVRCGNLVILRHIINS
;
A
#
# COMPACT_ATOMS: atom_id res chain seq x y z
N LEU A 1 8.04 33.59 23.35
CA LEU A 1 7.05 33.67 22.25
C LEU A 1 6.62 32.27 21.78
N VAL A 2 7.53 31.44 21.24
CA VAL A 2 7.20 30.08 20.75
C VAL A 2 6.50 29.21 21.79
N THR A 3 6.97 29.20 23.04
CA THR A 3 6.33 28.46 24.14
C THR A 3 4.92 28.94 24.45
N ALA A 4 4.66 30.25 24.33
CA ALA A 4 3.33 30.83 24.52
C ALA A 4 2.38 30.45 23.37
N LEU A 5 2.88 30.49 22.12
CA LEU A 5 2.12 30.02 20.97
C LEU A 5 1.74 28.54 21.11
N ILE A 6 2.65 27.69 21.60
CA ILE A 6 2.38 26.26 21.86
C ILE A 6 1.39 26.05 23.02
N SER A 7 1.40 26.89 24.05
CA SER A 7 0.39 26.78 25.11
C SER A 7 -1.00 27.27 24.65
N HIS A 8 -1.04 28.24 23.74
CA HIS A 8 -2.28 28.83 23.21
C HIS A 8 -2.79 28.16 21.93
N SER A 9 -2.08 27.19 21.34
CA SER A 9 -2.57 26.38 20.20
C SER A 9 -3.73 25.43 20.55
N PHE A 10 -4.30 25.58 21.74
CA PHE A 10 -5.57 24.99 22.16
C PHE A 10 -6.61 26.06 22.54
N ASP A 11 -6.63 27.20 21.82
CA ASP A 11 -7.67 28.20 22.00
C ASP A 11 -9.07 27.60 21.75
N ARG A 12 -10.08 28.15 22.43
CA ARG A 12 -11.49 27.77 22.25
C ARG A 12 -12.02 28.23 20.90
N ASP A 13 -11.45 29.30 20.36
CA ASP A 13 -11.74 29.78 19.02
C ASP A 13 -10.92 29.02 17.97
N GLY A 14 -11.61 28.47 16.96
CA GLY A 14 -11.01 27.68 15.90
C GLY A 14 -10.14 28.52 14.96
N GLU A 15 -10.53 29.77 14.70
CA GLU A 15 -9.77 30.67 13.83
C GLU A 15 -8.48 31.13 14.50
N ALA A 16 -8.55 31.51 15.78
CA ALA A 16 -7.38 31.82 16.59
C ALA A 16 -6.39 30.64 16.64
N ARG A 17 -6.89 29.41 16.80
CA ARG A 17 -6.05 28.21 16.80
C ARG A 17 -5.31 28.01 15.47
N GLU A 18 -6.01 28.10 14.34
CA GLU A 18 -5.40 27.98 13.01
C GLU A 18 -4.37 29.09 12.74
N ALA A 19 -4.67 30.33 13.15
CA ALA A 19 -3.73 31.45 13.03
C ALA A 19 -2.45 31.22 13.86
N ILE A 20 -2.58 30.64 15.06
CA ILE A 20 -1.44 30.28 15.93
C ILE A 20 -0.60 29.17 15.30
N LEU A 21 -1.24 28.11 14.79
CA LEU A 21 -0.54 26.99 14.14
C LEU A 21 0.18 27.43 12.85
N THR A 22 -0.47 28.28 12.05
CA THR A 22 0.13 28.89 10.85
C THR A 22 1.34 29.75 11.22
N SER A 23 1.23 30.53 12.29
CA SER A 23 2.34 31.34 12.81
C SER A 23 3.50 30.45 13.29
N LEU A 24 3.21 29.38 14.03
CA LEU A 24 4.22 28.41 14.46
C LEU A 24 4.94 27.75 13.28
N ALA A 25 4.20 27.35 12.24
CA ALA A 25 4.79 26.80 11.02
C ALA A 25 5.67 27.85 10.31
N HIS A 26 5.22 29.10 10.20
CA HIS A 26 6.02 30.18 9.61
C HIS A 26 7.31 30.45 10.39
N PHE A 27 7.24 30.50 11.73
CA PHE A 27 8.43 30.64 12.58
C PHE A 27 9.34 29.43 12.45
N GLY A 28 8.79 28.22 12.37
CA GLY A 28 9.57 26.99 12.21
C GLY A 28 10.35 26.94 10.91
N ARG A 29 9.89 27.61 9.84
CA ARG A 29 10.69 27.78 8.60
C ARG A 29 11.92 28.68 8.76
N LYS A 30 11.96 29.54 9.77
CA LYS A 30 13.09 30.46 10.04
C LYS A 30 13.94 30.01 11.23
N SER A 31 13.38 29.25 12.16
CA SER A 31 14.02 28.82 13.40
C SER A 31 13.54 27.42 13.79
N SER A 32 13.83 26.46 12.90
CA SER A 32 13.37 25.06 12.95
C SER A 32 13.69 24.38 14.28
N LEU A 33 14.96 24.41 14.72
CA LEU A 33 15.40 23.78 15.97
C LEU A 33 14.68 24.31 17.22
N LEU A 34 14.40 25.62 17.28
CA LEU A 34 13.71 26.23 18.42
C LEU A 34 12.25 25.75 18.49
N VAL A 35 11.55 25.74 17.36
CA VAL A 35 10.15 25.29 17.31
C VAL A 35 10.05 23.80 17.61
N LEU A 36 10.89 22.98 17.00
CA LEU A 36 10.91 21.52 17.21
C LEU A 36 11.21 21.15 18.67
N SER A 37 12.24 21.77 19.28
CA SER A 37 12.60 21.51 20.67
C SER A 37 11.50 21.92 21.65
N ASN A 38 10.82 23.05 21.41
CA ASN A 38 9.71 23.50 22.26
C ASN A 38 8.47 22.60 22.12
N ILE A 39 8.11 22.19 20.89
CA ILE A 39 7.00 21.25 20.68
C ILE A 39 7.32 19.91 21.35
N HIS A 40 8.53 19.40 21.17
CA HIS A 40 8.99 18.17 21.82
C HIS A 40 8.90 18.27 23.34
N ALA A 41 9.47 19.33 23.94
CA ALA A 41 9.44 19.54 25.39
C ALA A 41 7.99 19.63 25.93
N PHE A 42 7.11 20.32 25.21
CA PHE A 42 5.71 20.40 25.59
C PHE A 42 5.03 19.03 25.59
N LEU A 43 5.17 18.27 24.51
CA LEU A 43 4.55 16.95 24.35
C LEU A 43 5.12 15.92 25.35
N ALA A 44 6.41 15.99 25.66
CA ALA A 44 7.07 15.11 26.62
C ALA A 44 6.62 15.39 28.06
N ASN A 45 6.48 16.66 28.45
CA ASN A 45 6.11 17.06 29.80
C ASN A 45 4.60 16.93 30.08
N HIS A 46 3.75 17.01 29.06
CA HIS A 46 2.30 16.90 29.21
C HIS A 46 1.81 15.50 28.81
N GLN A 47 2.09 14.50 29.65
CA GLN A 47 1.74 13.11 29.37
C GLN A 47 0.27 12.76 29.60
N LYS A 48 -0.40 13.45 30.54
CA LYS A 48 -1.83 13.26 30.84
C LYS A 48 -2.68 14.04 29.85
N VAL A 49 -3.18 13.34 28.82
CA VAL A 49 -4.20 13.71 27.81
C VAL A 49 -4.69 15.17 27.90
N SER A 50 -3.81 16.12 27.61
CA SER A 50 -4.19 17.48 27.28
C SER A 50 -4.72 17.42 25.85
N HIS A 51 -6.04 17.52 25.71
CA HIS A 51 -6.85 17.59 24.49
C HIS A 51 -6.25 16.97 23.22
N LEU A 52 -6.79 15.83 22.80
CA LEU A 52 -6.39 15.08 21.59
C LEU A 52 -6.09 16.01 20.39
N ASP A 53 -7.00 16.94 20.12
CA ASP A 53 -6.92 17.88 19.00
C ASP A 53 -5.68 18.77 19.08
N HIS A 54 -5.30 19.21 20.30
CA HIS A 54 -4.07 19.98 20.51
C HIS A 54 -2.84 19.16 20.17
N ARG A 55 -2.81 17.91 20.63
CA ARG A 55 -1.68 17.01 20.44
C ARG A 55 -1.49 16.67 18.96
N VAL A 56 -2.59 16.39 18.27
CA VAL A 56 -2.65 16.20 16.82
C VAL A 56 -2.14 17.45 16.11
N ALA A 57 -2.64 18.63 16.45
CA ALA A 57 -2.23 19.89 15.84
C ALA A 57 -0.73 20.15 15.98
N LEU A 58 -0.17 19.95 17.18
CA LEU A 58 1.26 20.10 17.42
C LEU A 58 2.11 19.10 16.63
N LEU A 59 1.66 17.84 16.49
CA LEU A 59 2.35 16.84 15.66
C LEU A 59 2.28 17.20 14.17
N ARG A 60 1.17 17.79 13.69
CA ARG A 60 1.05 18.31 12.32
C ARG A 60 2.03 19.45 12.08
N THR A 61 2.04 20.45 12.95
CA THR A 61 2.99 21.57 12.86
C THR A 61 4.44 21.09 12.93
N LEU A 62 4.74 20.12 13.79
CA LEU A 62 6.06 19.50 13.86
C LEU A 62 6.44 18.86 12.52
N ASN A 63 5.52 18.13 11.88
CA ASN A 63 5.75 17.55 10.56
C ASN A 63 5.94 18.60 9.46
N ASP A 64 5.18 19.70 9.47
CA ASP A 64 5.28 20.76 8.47
C ASP A 64 6.64 21.47 8.53
N VAL A 65 7.15 21.69 9.74
CA VAL A 65 8.48 22.26 9.98
C VAL A 65 9.58 21.29 9.52
N LEU A 66 9.42 19.98 9.78
CA LEU A 66 10.37 18.96 9.31
C LEU A 66 10.39 18.86 7.79
N THR A 67 9.24 18.88 7.13
CA THR A 67 9.14 18.76 5.66
C THR A 67 9.92 19.88 4.95
N THR A 68 10.04 21.05 5.58
CA THR A 68 10.75 22.21 5.01
C THR A 68 12.22 22.30 5.41
N ASN A 69 12.62 21.75 6.56
CA ASN A 69 13.96 21.96 7.14
C ASN A 69 14.68 20.65 7.50
N LEU A 70 14.28 19.51 6.93
CA LEU A 70 14.80 18.19 7.30
C LEU A 70 16.34 18.11 7.24
N ASN A 71 16.94 18.80 6.26
CA ASN A 71 18.39 18.82 6.04
C ASN A 71 19.17 19.60 7.11
N GLU A 72 18.51 20.46 7.88
CA GLU A 72 19.13 21.28 8.92
C GLU A 72 19.12 20.62 10.30
N ILE A 73 18.41 19.50 10.45
CA ILE A 73 18.24 18.82 11.74
C ILE A 73 19.51 18.03 12.09
N ASP A 74 20.02 18.19 13.31
CA ASP A 74 21.13 17.38 13.82
C ASP A 74 20.66 16.01 14.34
N SER A 75 21.55 15.03 14.40
CA SER A 75 21.22 13.67 14.84
C SER A 75 20.66 13.58 16.26
N SER A 76 21.04 14.49 17.18
CA SER A 76 20.53 14.49 18.54
C SER A 76 19.07 14.96 18.58
N THR A 77 18.75 16.03 17.85
CA THR A 77 17.36 16.50 17.70
C THR A 77 16.51 15.46 16.96
N ALA A 78 17.06 14.85 15.91
CA ALA A 78 16.38 13.78 15.17
C ALA A 78 16.01 12.61 16.09
N GLY A 79 16.95 12.10 16.89
CA GLY A 79 16.70 10.99 17.82
C GLY A 79 15.57 11.29 18.82
N LYS A 80 15.52 12.51 19.36
CA LYS A 80 14.43 12.95 20.27
C LYS A 80 13.07 12.96 19.58
N ILE A 81 13.01 13.49 18.36
CA ILE A 81 11.76 13.56 17.59
C ILE A 81 11.29 12.16 17.19
N ILE A 82 12.20 11.28 16.76
CA ILE A 82 11.90 9.90 16.39
C ILE A 82 11.34 9.14 17.59
N LEU A 83 11.98 9.23 18.76
CA LEU A 83 11.50 8.60 19.98
C LEU A 83 10.13 9.14 20.38
N LEU A 84 9.93 10.46 20.36
CA LEU A 84 8.65 11.08 20.65
C LEU A 84 7.56 10.54 19.72
N ALA A 85 7.78 10.59 18.41
CA ALA A 85 6.78 10.15 17.44
C ALA A 85 6.49 8.64 17.55
N SER A 86 7.51 7.82 17.81
CA SER A 86 7.39 6.39 18.12
C SER A 86 6.49 6.15 19.35
N ASP A 87 6.68 6.92 20.42
CA ASP A 87 5.86 6.78 21.63
C ASP A 87 4.42 7.22 21.41
N GLU A 88 4.22 8.36 20.76
CA GLU A 88 2.91 8.87 20.35
C GLU A 88 2.14 7.87 19.47
N LEU A 89 2.84 7.11 18.63
CA LEU A 89 2.29 6.05 17.79
C LEU A 89 1.60 4.95 18.61
N THR A 90 2.11 4.65 19.81
CA THR A 90 1.65 3.55 20.67
C THR A 90 0.93 3.99 21.94
N LYS A 91 0.88 5.30 22.21
CA LYS A 91 0.32 5.89 23.43
C LYS A 91 -1.19 5.69 23.60
N PRO A 92 -2.04 5.75 22.55
CA PRO A 92 -3.47 5.59 22.70
C PRO A 92 -3.85 4.17 23.16
N LYS A 93 -4.66 4.07 24.22
CA LYS A 93 -5.20 2.77 24.70
C LYS A 93 -6.18 2.15 23.71
N LYS A 94 -6.86 2.97 22.92
CA LYS A 94 -7.76 2.57 21.83
C LYS A 94 -7.27 3.22 20.55
N LEU A 95 -7.48 2.54 19.43
CA LEU A 95 -7.08 3.01 18.11
C LEU A 95 -7.66 4.42 17.85
N SER A 96 -6.78 5.38 17.59
CA SER A 96 -7.13 6.75 17.22
C SER A 96 -6.45 7.07 15.90
N HIS A 97 -7.21 6.94 14.81
CA HIS A 97 -6.64 7.06 13.48
C HIS A 97 -5.99 8.43 13.22
N GLU A 98 -6.60 9.51 13.71
CA GLU A 98 -6.09 10.86 13.50
C GLU A 98 -4.74 11.11 14.22
N TRP A 99 -4.66 10.75 15.50
CA TRP A 99 -3.44 10.92 16.30
C TRP A 99 -2.31 10.05 15.79
N GLN A 100 -2.53 8.74 15.68
CA GLN A 100 -1.46 7.82 15.32
C GLN A 100 -1.06 7.97 13.84
N SER A 101 -1.97 8.39 12.94
CA SER A 101 -1.60 8.74 11.56
C SER A 101 -0.70 9.97 11.51
N THR A 102 -0.95 10.97 12.36
CA THR A 102 -0.10 12.16 12.43
C THR A 102 1.28 11.82 12.99
N ALA A 103 1.37 10.99 14.03
CA ALA A 103 2.65 10.48 14.52
C ALA A 103 3.40 9.64 13.46
N SER A 104 2.68 8.78 12.74
CA SER A 104 3.23 8.03 11.61
C SER A 104 3.77 8.95 10.52
N MET A 105 3.12 10.09 10.25
CA MET A 105 3.57 11.04 9.23
C MET A 105 4.91 11.66 9.62
N VAL A 106 5.08 12.05 10.89
CA VAL A 106 6.36 12.54 11.41
C VAL A 106 7.47 11.51 11.20
N LEU A 107 7.23 10.24 11.54
CA LEU A 107 8.22 9.17 11.35
C LEU A 107 8.57 8.95 9.88
N VAL A 108 7.59 9.00 8.98
CA VAL A 108 7.81 8.87 7.53
C VAL A 108 8.65 10.03 7.00
N THR A 109 8.35 11.27 7.38
CA THR A 109 9.13 12.46 7.01
C THR A 109 10.57 12.37 7.53
N MET A 110 10.76 11.94 8.79
CA MET A 110 12.10 11.72 9.36
C MET A 110 12.86 10.63 8.61
N GLY A 111 12.15 9.59 8.15
CA GLY A 111 12.70 8.48 7.36
C GLY A 111 13.35 8.93 6.05
N ASN A 112 12.99 10.09 5.50
CA ASN A 112 13.61 10.61 4.28
C ASN A 112 15.10 10.95 4.44
N ARG A 113 15.59 11.09 5.68
CA ARG A 113 17.01 11.37 5.98
C ARG A 113 17.60 10.44 7.04
N PHE A 114 16.81 10.02 8.01
CA PHE A 114 17.23 9.24 9.18
C PHE A 114 16.56 7.86 9.20
N ILE A 115 16.53 7.18 8.05
CA ILE A 115 15.78 5.93 7.88
C ILE A 115 16.26 4.84 8.86
N ASN A 116 17.57 4.73 9.07
CA ASN A 116 18.16 3.73 9.94
C ASN A 116 17.69 3.92 11.38
N GLU A 117 17.76 5.15 11.88
CA GLU A 117 17.32 5.49 13.23
C GLU A 117 15.81 5.29 13.42
N VAL A 118 15.00 5.62 12.40
CA VAL A 118 13.55 5.39 12.43
C VAL A 118 13.22 3.90 12.45
N ILE A 119 13.87 3.10 11.62
CA ILE A 119 13.64 1.65 11.55
C ILE A 119 14.13 0.97 12.83
N ASP A 120 15.26 1.38 13.38
CA ASP A 120 15.78 0.83 14.64
C ASP A 120 14.85 1.12 15.81
N GLU A 121 14.28 2.33 15.87
CA GLU A 121 13.29 2.68 16.89
C GLU A 121 11.99 1.87 16.74
N LEU A 122 11.45 1.76 15.52
CA LEU A 122 10.25 0.96 15.28
C LEU A 122 10.47 -0.55 15.52
N SER A 123 11.67 -1.05 15.24
CA SER A 123 12.06 -2.45 15.44
C SER A 123 11.94 -2.88 16.90
N LYS A 124 12.15 -1.97 17.86
CA LYS A 124 11.96 -2.24 19.29
C LYS A 124 10.50 -2.60 19.62
N LYS A 125 9.55 -2.12 18.81
CA LYS A 125 8.11 -2.32 18.95
C LYS A 125 7.54 -3.33 17.94
N TYR A 126 8.40 -3.91 17.11
CA TYR A 126 8.05 -4.88 16.06
C TYR A 126 8.94 -6.11 16.20
N VAL A 127 8.64 -6.94 17.21
CA VAL A 127 9.46 -8.10 17.60
C VAL A 127 8.75 -9.41 17.27
N PRO A 128 9.49 -10.50 16.95
CA PRO A 128 8.89 -11.79 16.65
C PRO A 128 7.98 -12.32 17.78
N GLY A 129 6.85 -12.91 17.40
CA GLY A 129 5.94 -13.58 18.34
C GLY A 129 5.07 -12.67 19.22
N VAL A 130 5.20 -11.34 19.14
CA VAL A 130 4.37 -10.39 19.88
C VAL A 130 3.60 -9.52 18.90
N LEU A 131 2.26 -9.59 18.95
CA LEU A 131 1.42 -8.79 18.05
C LEU A 131 1.64 -7.28 18.30
N PRO A 132 2.15 -6.53 17.32
CA PRO A 132 2.47 -5.12 17.48
C PRO A 132 1.22 -4.25 17.43
N ASN A 133 1.37 -2.97 17.81
CA ASN A 133 0.32 -1.97 17.61
C ASN A 133 0.05 -1.79 16.10
N TYR A 134 -1.23 -1.66 15.72
CA TYR A 134 -1.68 -1.42 14.34
C TYR A 134 -0.81 -0.38 13.61
N TYR A 135 -0.53 0.75 14.26
CA TYR A 135 0.16 1.84 13.60
C TYR A 135 1.66 1.63 13.44
N VAL A 136 2.29 0.74 14.22
CA VAL A 136 3.68 0.32 13.98
C VAL A 136 3.76 -0.40 12.62
N VAL A 137 2.85 -1.34 12.36
CA VAL A 137 2.77 -2.08 11.09
C VAL A 137 2.47 -1.13 9.93
N HIS A 138 1.49 -0.25 10.11
CA HIS A 138 1.10 0.76 9.12
C HIS A 138 2.26 1.70 8.76
N THR A 139 3.00 2.18 9.76
CA THR A 139 4.13 3.09 9.54
C THR A 139 5.27 2.41 8.79
N LEU A 140 5.57 1.14 9.08
CA LEU A 140 6.58 0.39 8.31
C LEU A 140 6.21 0.29 6.82
N GLY A 141 4.93 0.02 6.51
CA GLY A 141 4.45 0.00 5.12
C GLY A 141 4.61 1.36 4.43
N ARG A 142 4.25 2.44 5.13
CA ARG A 142 4.43 3.81 4.60
C ARG A 142 5.88 4.21 4.41
N LEU A 143 6.77 3.77 5.30
CA LEU A 143 8.22 4.00 5.17
C LEU A 143 8.76 3.30 3.92
N ALA A 144 8.37 2.04 3.68
CA ALA A 144 8.79 1.31 2.48
C ALA A 144 8.35 2.02 1.19
N ALA A 145 7.11 2.53 1.16
CA ALA A 145 6.59 3.27 0.00
C ALA A 145 7.24 4.66 -0.19
N ALA A 146 7.61 5.35 0.89
CA ALA A 146 8.21 6.69 0.82
C ALA A 146 9.73 6.67 0.62
N ASN A 147 10.40 5.62 1.09
CA ASN A 147 11.87 5.52 1.17
C ASN A 147 12.35 4.15 0.69
N VAL A 148 12.03 3.82 -0.56
CA VAL A 148 12.30 2.52 -1.18
C VAL A 148 13.75 2.08 -0.95
N THR A 149 14.73 2.84 -1.46
CA THR A 149 16.15 2.50 -1.36
C THR A 149 16.63 2.38 0.08
N GLY A 150 16.27 3.32 0.96
CA GLY A 150 16.70 3.30 2.36
C GLY A 150 16.11 2.13 3.17
N CYS A 151 14.92 1.66 2.82
CA CYS A 151 14.29 0.54 3.50
C CYS A 151 14.85 -0.83 3.07
N MET A 152 15.45 -0.94 1.89
CA MET A 152 15.87 -2.24 1.35
C MET A 152 16.89 -2.96 2.23
N GLU A 153 17.82 -2.24 2.85
CA GLU A 153 18.83 -2.82 3.76
C GLU A 153 18.19 -3.53 4.97
N HIS A 154 16.97 -3.14 5.35
CA HIS A 154 16.24 -3.69 6.49
C HIS A 154 15.13 -4.68 6.11
N MET A 155 14.79 -4.73 4.82
CA MET A 155 13.58 -5.41 4.32
C MET A 155 13.56 -6.90 4.70
N GLY A 156 14.68 -7.61 4.59
CA GLY A 156 14.75 -9.03 4.92
C GLY A 156 14.40 -9.34 6.38
N ARG A 157 14.91 -8.52 7.32
CA ARG A 157 14.60 -8.64 8.76
C ARG A 157 13.15 -8.30 9.05
N ILE A 158 12.62 -7.26 8.41
CA ILE A 158 11.23 -6.83 8.57
C ILE A 158 10.27 -7.90 8.04
N LEU A 159 10.51 -8.45 6.85
CA LEU A 159 9.71 -9.53 6.27
C LEU A 159 9.75 -10.80 7.12
N SER A 160 10.94 -11.21 7.56
CA SER A 160 11.10 -12.36 8.47
C SER A 160 10.27 -12.20 9.74
N THR A 161 10.33 -11.02 10.36
CA THR A 161 9.53 -10.71 11.55
C THR A 161 8.04 -10.70 11.23
N THR A 162 7.66 -10.06 10.12
CA THR A 162 6.27 -9.98 9.64
C THR A 162 5.65 -11.36 9.49
N LEU A 163 6.36 -12.30 8.86
CA LEU A 163 5.90 -13.68 8.67
C LEU A 163 5.55 -14.36 10.01
N THR A 164 6.37 -14.18 11.05
CA THR A 164 6.08 -14.75 12.38
C THR A 164 4.83 -14.15 13.05
N LEU A 165 4.45 -12.94 12.65
CA LEU A 165 3.34 -12.19 13.25
C LEU A 165 2.01 -12.44 12.55
N LEU A 166 2.00 -12.92 11.30
CA LEU A 166 0.76 -13.14 10.54
C LEU A 166 -0.19 -14.10 11.26
N GLY A 167 0.34 -15.19 11.85
CA GLY A 167 -0.47 -16.15 12.61
C GLY A 167 -1.18 -15.54 13.84
N LEU A 168 -0.70 -14.40 14.35
CA LEU A 168 -1.27 -13.69 15.50
C LEU A 168 -2.39 -12.72 15.11
N ALA A 169 -2.48 -12.32 13.83
CA ALA A 169 -3.46 -11.36 13.33
C ALA A 169 -4.84 -12.01 13.13
N LYS A 170 -5.58 -12.18 14.24
CA LYS A 170 -6.92 -12.77 14.25
C LYS A 170 -8.02 -11.78 13.85
N HIS A 171 -7.87 -10.51 14.21
CA HIS A 171 -8.86 -9.48 13.94
C HIS A 171 -8.70 -8.88 12.53
N ASP A 172 -9.82 -8.57 11.89
CA ASP A 172 -9.87 -8.03 10.54
C ASP A 172 -9.11 -6.71 10.38
N SER A 173 -9.10 -5.85 11.41
CA SER A 173 -8.28 -4.63 11.41
C SER A 173 -6.77 -4.92 11.32
N MET A 174 -6.30 -5.95 12.01
CA MET A 174 -4.89 -6.36 11.93
C MET A 174 -4.59 -7.03 10.59
N ARG A 175 -5.47 -7.89 10.09
CA ARG A 175 -5.32 -8.50 8.76
C ARG A 175 -5.25 -7.44 7.66
N LEU A 176 -6.11 -6.42 7.75
CA LEU A 176 -6.12 -5.29 6.83
C LEU A 176 -4.76 -4.59 6.79
N VAL A 177 -4.24 -4.16 7.95
CA VAL A 177 -2.97 -3.43 7.97
C VAL A 177 -1.79 -4.30 7.57
N PHE A 178 -1.74 -5.57 7.96
CA PHE A 178 -0.67 -6.47 7.52
C PHE A 178 -0.71 -6.71 6.01
N ALA A 179 -1.89 -6.93 5.43
CA ALA A 179 -2.03 -7.12 3.99
C ALA A 179 -1.61 -5.86 3.22
N THR A 180 -2.09 -4.68 3.61
CA THR A 180 -1.66 -3.41 3.00
C THR A 180 -0.16 -3.18 3.13
N THR A 181 0.41 -3.42 4.31
CA THR A 181 1.86 -3.26 4.54
C THR A 181 2.68 -4.25 3.72
N LEU A 182 2.26 -5.51 3.61
CA LEU A 182 2.91 -6.51 2.75
C LEU A 182 2.87 -6.10 1.27
N SER A 183 1.74 -5.56 0.80
CA SER A 183 1.64 -4.99 -0.55
C SER A 183 2.68 -3.90 -0.77
N SER A 184 2.81 -2.95 0.16
CA SER A 184 3.81 -1.87 0.09
C SER A 184 5.25 -2.39 0.14
N PHE A 185 5.53 -3.44 0.91
CA PHE A 185 6.84 -4.08 0.90
C PHE A 185 7.16 -4.71 -0.46
N CYS A 186 6.21 -5.45 -1.04
CA CYS A 186 6.39 -6.05 -2.35
C CYS A 186 6.58 -4.98 -3.44
N GLU A 187 5.77 -3.92 -3.43
CA GLU A 187 5.92 -2.79 -4.35
C GLU A 187 7.29 -2.13 -4.25
N ALA A 188 7.76 -1.85 -3.03
CA ALA A 188 9.09 -1.26 -2.82
C ALA A 188 10.21 -2.17 -3.34
N ILE A 189 10.11 -3.49 -3.15
CA ILE A 189 11.11 -4.44 -3.67
C ILE A 189 11.11 -4.43 -5.21
N ILE A 190 9.92 -4.47 -5.83
CA ILE A 190 9.76 -4.43 -7.29
C ILE A 190 10.30 -3.12 -7.87
N GLU A 191 9.96 -1.98 -7.26
CA GLU A 191 10.43 -0.66 -7.68
C GLU A 191 11.95 -0.53 -7.57
N HIS A 192 12.52 -1.05 -6.48
CA HIS A 192 13.97 -1.06 -6.29
C HIS A 192 14.68 -1.94 -7.32
N ALA A 193 14.14 -3.13 -7.62
CA ALA A 193 14.68 -4.02 -8.64
C ALA A 193 14.67 -3.38 -10.03
N ALA A 194 13.56 -2.73 -10.40
CA ALA A 194 13.42 -2.02 -11.66
C ALA A 194 14.39 -0.83 -11.78
N SER A 195 14.63 -0.10 -10.69
CA SER A 195 15.50 1.08 -10.67
C SER A 195 16.99 0.73 -10.76
N ASN A 196 17.42 -0.38 -10.15
CA ASN A 196 18.84 -0.75 -10.05
C ASN A 196 19.30 -1.78 -11.09
N GLN A 197 18.41 -2.24 -11.99
CA GLN A 197 18.68 -3.29 -13.00
C GLN A 197 19.31 -4.57 -12.41
N SER A 198 19.17 -4.80 -11.10
CA SER A 198 19.78 -5.92 -10.39
C SER A 198 18.77 -7.05 -10.22
N THR A 199 18.98 -8.18 -10.88
CA THR A 199 18.16 -9.41 -10.74
C THR A 199 18.32 -10.12 -9.40
N THR A 200 19.29 -9.68 -8.58
CA THR A 200 19.68 -10.34 -7.33
C THR A 200 18.72 -10.08 -6.17
N SER A 201 17.90 -9.01 -6.21
CA SER A 201 17.01 -8.64 -5.11
C SER A 201 15.70 -9.44 -5.07
N GLU A 202 15.14 -9.84 -6.21
CA GLU A 202 13.82 -10.48 -6.28
C GLU A 202 13.79 -11.88 -5.66
N THR A 203 14.85 -12.67 -5.87
CA THR A 203 14.95 -14.02 -5.31
C THR A 203 15.30 -14.03 -3.81
N SER A 204 15.95 -12.97 -3.33
CA SER A 204 16.46 -12.88 -1.95
C SER A 204 15.36 -12.85 -0.89
N PHE A 205 14.15 -12.39 -1.25
CA PHE A 205 13.00 -12.29 -0.34
C PHE A 205 11.92 -13.36 -0.62
N SER A 206 12.15 -14.22 -1.62
CA SER A 206 11.14 -15.15 -2.12
C SER A 206 10.61 -16.11 -1.06
N ARG A 207 11.43 -16.50 -0.08
CA ARG A 207 11.05 -17.40 1.01
C ARG A 207 10.04 -16.77 1.96
N GLU A 208 10.36 -15.58 2.47
CA GLU A 208 9.50 -14.84 3.40
C GLU A 208 8.21 -14.38 2.72
N VAL A 209 8.31 -13.96 1.46
CA VAL A 209 7.15 -13.62 0.62
C VAL A 209 6.27 -14.84 0.42
N TYR A 210 6.82 -16.00 0.06
CA TYR A 210 6.02 -17.21 -0.16
C TYR A 210 5.35 -17.70 1.12
N GLY A 211 6.04 -17.71 2.26
CA GLY A 211 5.42 -18.05 3.54
C GLY A 211 4.25 -17.12 3.88
N SER A 212 4.38 -15.82 3.56
CA SER A 212 3.30 -14.84 3.74
C SER A 212 2.14 -15.10 2.77
N TYR A 213 2.44 -15.41 1.51
CA TYR A 213 1.47 -15.78 0.47
C TYR A 213 0.61 -16.96 0.93
N GLU A 214 1.22 -18.01 1.49
CA GLU A 214 0.49 -19.19 1.97
C GLU A 214 -0.48 -18.84 3.10
N VAL A 215 -0.07 -18.02 4.08
CA VAL A 215 -0.95 -17.59 5.18
C VAL A 215 -2.13 -16.78 4.65
N LEU A 216 -1.88 -15.80 3.78
CA LEU A 216 -2.92 -14.93 3.22
C LEU A 216 -3.92 -15.74 2.38
N SER A 217 -3.43 -16.56 1.46
CA SER A 217 -4.25 -17.33 0.53
C SER A 217 -5.09 -18.41 1.22
N SER A 218 -4.52 -19.09 2.23
CA SER A 218 -5.22 -20.17 2.93
C SER A 218 -6.16 -19.66 4.03
N MET A 219 -5.74 -18.65 4.80
CA MET A 219 -6.44 -18.25 6.04
C MET A 219 -7.24 -16.96 5.91
N TRP A 220 -6.81 -15.99 5.09
CA TRP A 220 -7.40 -14.64 5.11
C TRP A 220 -8.34 -14.36 3.94
N MET A 221 -8.21 -15.09 2.83
CA MET A 221 -9.10 -14.99 1.66
C MET A 221 -10.57 -15.33 1.93
N GLN A 222 -10.87 -16.01 3.04
CA GLN A 222 -12.23 -16.42 3.41
C GLN A 222 -13.02 -15.34 4.18
N THR A 223 -12.44 -14.16 4.37
CA THR A 223 -13.09 -13.07 5.10
C THR A 223 -14.37 -12.59 4.41
N ARG A 224 -15.31 -12.09 5.22
CA ARG A 224 -16.55 -11.44 4.74
C ARG A 224 -16.40 -9.92 4.64
N ASP A 225 -15.35 -9.35 5.24
CA ASP A 225 -15.07 -7.92 5.15
C ASP A 225 -14.43 -7.61 3.79
N SER A 226 -15.09 -6.78 2.99
CA SER A 226 -14.64 -6.46 1.64
C SER A 226 -13.34 -5.66 1.61
N LYS A 227 -13.07 -4.81 2.61
CA LYS A 227 -11.81 -4.05 2.69
C LYS A 227 -10.64 -4.97 2.97
N VAL A 228 -10.81 -5.90 3.91
CA VAL A 228 -9.79 -6.92 4.20
C VAL A 228 -9.56 -7.77 2.96
N LEU A 229 -10.63 -8.25 2.32
CA LEU A 229 -10.52 -9.06 1.11
C LEU A 229 -9.74 -8.34 0.00
N HIS A 230 -10.05 -7.06 -0.27
CA HIS A 230 -9.32 -6.29 -1.28
C HIS A 230 -7.85 -6.11 -0.94
N ALA A 231 -7.51 -5.83 0.32
CA ALA A 231 -6.12 -5.68 0.74
C ALA A 231 -5.35 -7.00 0.61
N VAL A 232 -5.98 -8.13 0.97
CA VAL A 232 -5.39 -9.47 0.82
C VAL A 232 -5.18 -9.80 -0.66
N VAL A 233 -6.17 -9.54 -1.49
CA VAL A 233 -6.09 -9.77 -2.95
C VAL A 233 -4.98 -8.92 -3.58
N GLY A 234 -4.90 -7.62 -3.26
CA GLY A 234 -3.84 -6.74 -3.75
C GLY A 234 -2.46 -7.23 -3.32
N ALA A 235 -2.29 -7.58 -2.04
CA ALA A 235 -1.03 -8.11 -1.52
C ALA A 235 -0.62 -9.40 -2.24
N LEU A 236 -1.54 -10.35 -2.41
CA LEU A 236 -1.27 -11.61 -3.13
C LEU A 236 -0.87 -11.36 -4.60
N GLY A 237 -1.50 -10.38 -5.26
CA GLY A 237 -1.12 -9.95 -6.61
C GLY A 237 0.33 -9.47 -6.66
N LYS A 238 0.73 -8.54 -5.80
CA LYS A 238 2.12 -8.05 -5.73
C LYS A 238 3.12 -9.15 -5.38
N MET A 239 2.76 -10.07 -4.49
CA MET A 239 3.61 -11.21 -4.12
C MET A 239 3.90 -12.14 -5.31
N CYS A 240 3.00 -12.26 -6.30
CA CYS A 240 3.24 -13.09 -7.49
C CYS A 240 4.51 -12.71 -8.26
N HIS A 241 4.95 -11.46 -8.19
CA HIS A 241 6.20 -11.00 -8.81
C HIS A 241 7.47 -11.47 -8.07
N LEU A 242 7.36 -11.83 -6.79
CA LEU A 242 8.51 -12.06 -5.90
C LEU A 242 8.61 -13.51 -5.42
N VAL A 243 7.60 -14.33 -5.66
CA VAL A 243 7.67 -15.78 -5.43
C VAL A 243 8.52 -16.44 -6.51
N SER A 244 9.21 -17.53 -6.15
CA SER A 244 9.99 -18.31 -7.12
C SER A 244 9.08 -18.87 -8.24
N THR A 245 9.61 -18.99 -9.46
CA THR A 245 8.92 -19.60 -10.61
C THR A 245 8.13 -20.88 -10.31
N PRO A 246 8.68 -21.93 -9.66
CA PRO A 246 7.92 -23.16 -9.41
C PRO A 246 6.69 -22.91 -8.50
N ASN A 247 6.84 -22.06 -7.50
CA ASN A 247 5.72 -21.68 -6.64
C ASN A 247 4.70 -20.83 -7.40
N LEU A 248 5.12 -19.94 -8.29
CA LEU A 248 4.21 -19.15 -9.11
C LEU A 248 3.37 -20.05 -10.01
N GLU A 249 3.99 -20.98 -10.74
CA GLU A 249 3.30 -21.87 -11.67
C GLU A 249 2.24 -22.75 -10.97
N VAL A 250 2.53 -23.23 -9.76
CA VAL A 250 1.57 -24.02 -8.98
C VAL A 250 0.39 -23.18 -8.46
N ASN A 251 0.63 -21.91 -8.11
CA ASN A 251 -0.36 -21.08 -7.41
C ASN A 251 -1.14 -20.13 -8.32
N ALA A 252 -0.56 -19.68 -9.44
CA ALA A 252 -1.18 -18.71 -10.35
C ALA A 252 -2.53 -19.18 -10.90
N PRO A 253 -2.70 -20.42 -11.41
CA PRO A 253 -4.01 -20.88 -11.90
C PRO A 253 -5.08 -20.90 -10.82
N LYS A 254 -4.70 -21.32 -9.60
CA LYS A 254 -5.60 -21.37 -8.44
C LYS A 254 -6.03 -19.96 -8.05
N PHE A 255 -5.09 -19.03 -7.99
CA PHE A 255 -5.37 -17.64 -7.64
C PHE A 255 -6.24 -16.96 -8.70
N VAL A 256 -5.93 -17.12 -9.99
CA VAL A 256 -6.77 -16.64 -11.10
C VAL A 256 -8.20 -17.19 -10.97
N ALA A 257 -8.37 -18.49 -10.73
CA ALA A 257 -9.70 -19.08 -10.55
C ALA A 257 -10.48 -18.44 -9.38
N VAL A 258 -9.81 -18.12 -8.27
CA VAL A 258 -10.41 -17.41 -7.13
C VAL A 258 -10.83 -15.99 -7.52
N LEU A 259 -9.96 -15.23 -8.19
CA LEU A 259 -10.25 -13.86 -8.64
C LEU A 259 -11.43 -13.81 -9.61
N LEU A 260 -11.50 -14.75 -10.57
CA LEU A 260 -12.61 -14.86 -11.51
C LEU A 260 -13.94 -15.17 -10.79
N ASN A 261 -13.91 -15.98 -9.73
CA ASN A 261 -15.09 -16.21 -8.90
C ASN A 261 -15.52 -14.96 -8.13
N LEU A 262 -14.56 -14.17 -7.62
CA LEU A 262 -14.85 -12.89 -6.97
C LEU A 262 -15.53 -11.89 -7.93
N TYR A 263 -15.07 -11.81 -9.18
CA TYR A 263 -15.74 -10.99 -10.20
C TYR A 263 -17.21 -11.37 -10.42
N ARG A 264 -17.51 -12.67 -10.51
CA ARG A 264 -18.87 -13.16 -10.74
C ARG A 264 -19.83 -12.82 -9.60
N ARG A 265 -19.33 -12.78 -8.37
CA ARG A 265 -20.14 -12.50 -7.17
C ARG A 265 -20.65 -11.05 -7.12
N GLN A 266 -20.04 -10.12 -7.89
CA GLN A 266 -20.46 -8.71 -8.02
C GLN A 266 -20.69 -7.95 -6.70
N THR A 267 -20.13 -8.44 -5.58
CA THR A 267 -20.45 -7.95 -4.22
C THR A 267 -19.49 -6.86 -3.74
N SER A 268 -18.49 -6.47 -4.53
CA SER A 268 -17.38 -5.62 -4.07
C SER A 268 -16.80 -4.73 -5.17
N SER A 269 -15.88 -3.83 -4.81
CA SER A 269 -15.15 -3.00 -5.78
C SER A 269 -14.40 -3.89 -6.76
N ARG A 270 -14.54 -3.61 -8.06
CA ARG A 270 -13.93 -4.44 -9.11
C ARG A 270 -12.43 -4.16 -9.28
N LEU A 271 -12.00 -2.93 -9.00
CA LEU A 271 -10.65 -2.47 -9.26
C LEU A 271 -9.57 -3.33 -8.58
N PRO A 272 -9.63 -3.65 -7.26
CA PRO A 272 -8.60 -4.46 -6.61
C PRO A 272 -8.50 -5.89 -7.19
N ILE A 273 -9.62 -6.44 -7.67
CA ILE A 273 -9.64 -7.76 -8.31
C ILE A 273 -8.94 -7.69 -9.68
N THR A 274 -9.21 -6.63 -10.43
CA THR A 274 -8.57 -6.37 -11.74
C THR A 274 -7.08 -6.13 -11.60
N GLU A 275 -6.66 -5.31 -10.63
CA GLU A 275 -5.24 -5.04 -10.36
C GLU A 275 -4.50 -6.34 -10.02
N ALA A 276 -5.06 -7.17 -9.14
CA ALA A 276 -4.46 -8.45 -8.78
C ALA A 276 -4.42 -9.46 -9.95
N LEU A 277 -5.45 -9.48 -10.81
CA LEU A 277 -5.42 -10.26 -12.05
C LEU A 277 -4.31 -9.78 -12.97
N CYS A 278 -4.18 -8.47 -13.10
CA CYS A 278 -3.19 -7.88 -13.97
C CYS A 278 -1.77 -8.15 -13.44
N ASP A 279 -1.54 -8.07 -12.13
CA ASP A 279 -0.27 -8.42 -11.49
C ASP A 279 0.10 -9.90 -11.72
N VAL A 280 -0.82 -10.86 -11.48
CA VAL A 280 -0.52 -12.29 -11.71
C VAL A 280 -0.30 -12.61 -13.19
N ILE A 281 -1.05 -11.97 -14.10
CA ILE A 281 -0.82 -12.11 -15.54
C ILE A 281 0.57 -11.57 -15.89
N THR A 282 0.91 -10.35 -15.47
CA THR A 282 2.24 -9.76 -15.70
C THR A 282 3.33 -10.71 -15.21
N ALA A 283 3.25 -11.18 -13.96
CA ALA A 283 4.27 -12.05 -13.36
C ALA A 283 4.46 -13.35 -14.17
N VAL A 284 3.37 -14.00 -14.58
CA VAL A 284 3.44 -15.22 -15.40
C VAL A 284 3.99 -14.95 -16.81
N THR A 285 3.54 -13.87 -17.45
CA THR A 285 3.99 -13.51 -18.81
C THR A 285 5.45 -13.08 -18.86
N ALA A 286 5.96 -12.43 -17.81
CA ALA A 286 7.37 -12.06 -17.70
C ALA A 286 8.30 -13.29 -17.74
N LEU A 287 7.81 -14.44 -17.26
CA LEU A 287 8.51 -15.72 -17.30
C LEU A 287 8.23 -16.55 -18.56
N LYS A 288 7.36 -16.06 -19.46
CA LYS A 288 6.86 -16.80 -20.63
C LYS A 288 6.29 -18.18 -20.27
N SER A 289 5.73 -18.32 -19.07
CA SER A 289 5.14 -19.58 -18.61
C SER A 289 3.76 -19.75 -19.23
N THR A 290 3.45 -20.97 -19.67
CA THR A 290 2.19 -21.36 -20.31
C THR A 290 1.12 -21.81 -19.32
N VAL A 291 1.37 -21.64 -18.02
CA VAL A 291 0.54 -22.21 -16.95
C VAL A 291 -0.90 -21.70 -16.91
N LEU A 292 -1.17 -20.56 -17.57
CA LEU A 292 -2.51 -19.98 -17.69
C LEU A 292 -3.28 -20.45 -18.93
N GLU A 293 -2.61 -21.08 -19.91
CA GLU A 293 -3.24 -21.54 -21.17
C GLU A 293 -4.56 -22.30 -20.96
N PRO A 294 -4.65 -23.28 -20.02
CA PRO A 294 -5.88 -24.04 -19.84
C PRO A 294 -7.09 -23.20 -19.40
N ASN A 295 -6.84 -22.03 -18.82
CA ASN A 295 -7.87 -21.14 -18.28
C ASN A 295 -8.01 -19.83 -19.07
N LEU A 296 -7.30 -19.67 -20.20
CA LEU A 296 -7.29 -18.44 -20.98
C LEU A 296 -8.67 -18.07 -21.52
N ASP A 297 -9.43 -19.03 -22.04
CA ASP A 297 -10.81 -18.80 -22.51
C ASP A 297 -11.69 -18.18 -21.43
N GLN A 298 -11.63 -18.74 -20.22
CA GLN A 298 -12.39 -18.25 -19.09
C GLN A 298 -11.90 -16.87 -18.64
N LEU A 299 -10.59 -16.66 -18.57
CA LEU A 299 -9.99 -15.38 -18.18
C LEU A 299 -10.39 -14.28 -19.16
N ILE A 300 -10.13 -14.49 -20.46
CA ILE A 300 -10.48 -13.56 -21.54
C ILE A 300 -11.98 -13.31 -21.57
N GLY A 301 -12.81 -14.34 -21.40
CA GLY A 301 -14.25 -14.21 -21.33
C GLY A 301 -14.74 -13.30 -20.20
N ASN A 302 -14.15 -13.41 -19.00
CA ASN A 302 -14.52 -12.56 -17.86
C ASN A 302 -14.01 -11.12 -18.01
N LEU A 303 -12.78 -10.92 -18.49
CA LEU A 303 -12.23 -9.59 -18.78
C LEU A 303 -13.04 -8.88 -19.87
N HIS A 304 -13.41 -9.61 -20.93
CA HIS A 304 -14.28 -9.11 -21.99
C HIS A 304 -15.66 -8.70 -21.47
N ALA A 305 -16.24 -9.48 -20.56
CA ALA A 305 -17.48 -9.11 -19.88
C ALA A 305 -17.36 -7.79 -19.10
N GLN A 306 -16.18 -7.47 -18.54
CA GLN A 306 -15.94 -6.17 -17.90
C GLN A 306 -15.90 -5.03 -18.91
N VAL A 307 -15.19 -5.18 -20.03
CA VAL A 307 -15.15 -4.15 -21.09
C VAL A 307 -16.56 -3.87 -21.60
N THR A 308 -17.32 -4.92 -21.93
CA THR A 308 -18.69 -4.78 -22.43
C THR A 308 -19.64 -4.20 -21.39
N TRP A 309 -19.49 -4.53 -20.10
CA TRP A 309 -20.26 -3.88 -19.04
C TRP A 309 -19.98 -2.38 -18.96
N ILE A 310 -18.70 -1.97 -19.03
CA ILE A 310 -18.28 -0.56 -18.90
C ILE A 310 -18.73 0.27 -20.10
N CYS A 311 -18.61 -0.26 -21.33
CA CYS A 311 -19.08 0.42 -22.55
C CYS A 311 -20.58 0.77 -22.50
N ASN A 312 -21.36 0.11 -21.64
CA ASN A 312 -22.79 0.32 -21.47
C ASN A 312 -23.17 0.91 -20.10
N ALA A 313 -22.19 1.28 -19.28
CA ALA A 313 -22.46 1.81 -17.95
C ALA A 313 -23.03 3.25 -18.09
N PRO A 314 -24.16 3.57 -17.42
CA PRO A 314 -24.79 4.88 -17.51
C PRO A 314 -23.97 6.01 -16.87
N ASP A 315 -22.93 5.69 -16.08
CA ASP A 315 -22.15 6.64 -15.28
C ASP A 315 -20.63 6.49 -15.49
N VAL A 316 -20.18 6.67 -16.74
CA VAL A 316 -18.77 6.64 -17.15
C VAL A 316 -17.93 7.75 -16.47
N LYS A 317 -18.54 8.65 -15.69
CA LYS A 317 -17.86 9.74 -14.99
C LYS A 317 -17.29 9.33 -13.63
N ASN A 318 -17.61 8.14 -13.12
CA ASN A 318 -17.03 7.65 -11.89
C ASN A 318 -15.54 7.27 -12.11
N ALA A 319 -14.64 7.94 -11.38
CA ALA A 319 -13.20 7.74 -11.46
C ALA A 319 -12.78 6.28 -11.24
N ASP A 320 -13.46 5.54 -10.36
CA ASP A 320 -13.13 4.14 -10.07
C ASP A 320 -13.51 3.21 -11.23
N ILE A 321 -14.60 3.52 -11.95
CA ILE A 321 -14.99 2.77 -13.16
C ILE A 321 -13.95 2.99 -14.27
N VAL A 322 -13.48 4.23 -14.43
CA VAL A 322 -12.43 4.56 -15.42
C VAL A 322 -11.11 3.89 -15.09
N LYS A 323 -10.69 3.89 -13.82
CA LYS A 323 -9.49 3.16 -13.39
C LYS A 323 -9.60 1.67 -13.67
N ASN A 324 -10.72 1.06 -13.29
CA ASN A 324 -10.96 -0.36 -13.56
C ASN A 324 -10.96 -0.67 -15.05
N TYR A 325 -11.56 0.20 -15.87
CA TYR A 325 -11.54 0.05 -17.33
C TYR A 325 -10.12 0.04 -17.90
N ASN A 326 -9.30 1.03 -17.52
CA ASN A 326 -7.92 1.11 -17.96
C ASN A 326 -7.11 -0.12 -17.53
N GLU A 327 -7.37 -0.63 -16.32
CA GLU A 327 -6.68 -1.81 -15.81
C GLU A 327 -7.11 -3.11 -16.52
N VAL A 328 -8.38 -3.23 -16.92
CA VAL A 328 -8.84 -4.34 -17.78
C VAL A 328 -8.16 -4.27 -19.14
N LEU A 329 -8.01 -3.08 -19.73
CA LEU A 329 -7.28 -2.92 -20.99
C LEU A 329 -5.81 -3.29 -20.83
N ARG A 330 -5.16 -2.90 -19.73
CA ARG A 330 -3.79 -3.31 -19.39
C ARG A 330 -3.65 -4.84 -19.38
N CYS A 331 -4.62 -5.56 -18.81
CA CYS A 331 -4.64 -7.04 -18.85
C CYS A 331 -4.60 -7.56 -20.30
N PHE A 332 -5.41 -7.00 -21.20
CA PHE A 332 -5.42 -7.38 -22.60
C PHE A 332 -4.11 -7.05 -23.32
N GLY A 333 -3.52 -5.88 -23.04
CA GLY A 333 -2.21 -5.51 -23.57
C GLY A 333 -1.14 -6.52 -23.19
N ILE A 334 -1.10 -6.94 -21.92
CA ILE A 334 -0.13 -7.94 -21.45
C ILE A 334 -0.41 -9.31 -22.05
N LEU A 335 -1.67 -9.77 -22.07
CA LEU A 335 -2.03 -11.05 -22.68
C LEU A 335 -1.63 -11.10 -24.16
N ALA A 336 -1.77 -9.99 -24.90
CA ALA A 336 -1.37 -9.92 -26.29
C ALA A 336 0.14 -10.13 -26.51
N THR A 337 0.99 -9.83 -25.53
CA THR A 337 2.45 -10.03 -25.66
C THR A 337 2.87 -11.50 -25.71
N CYS A 338 2.12 -12.39 -25.05
CA CYS A 338 2.47 -13.81 -24.91
C CYS A 338 1.46 -14.78 -25.52
N TYR A 339 0.20 -14.36 -25.67
CA TYR A 339 -0.93 -15.20 -26.09
C TYR A 339 -1.72 -14.60 -27.27
N SER A 340 -1.05 -13.86 -28.15
CA SER A 340 -1.67 -13.11 -29.26
C SER A 340 -2.58 -13.98 -30.13
N GLU A 341 -2.13 -15.16 -30.56
CA GLU A 341 -2.90 -16.05 -31.44
C GLU A 341 -4.20 -16.53 -30.79
N ILE A 342 -4.11 -17.02 -29.56
CA ILE A 342 -5.26 -17.50 -28.78
C ILE A 342 -6.23 -16.33 -28.51
N LEU A 343 -5.69 -15.19 -28.08
CA LEU A 343 -6.47 -13.98 -27.79
C LEU A 343 -7.25 -13.50 -29.01
N ILE A 344 -6.59 -13.38 -30.16
CA ILE A 344 -7.22 -12.96 -31.41
C ILE A 344 -8.28 -13.98 -31.84
N GLY A 345 -7.98 -15.29 -31.75
CA GLY A 345 -8.94 -16.35 -32.05
C GLY A 345 -10.24 -16.21 -31.25
N ILE A 346 -10.14 -15.99 -29.94
CA ILE A 346 -11.29 -15.83 -29.04
C ILE A 346 -12.07 -14.55 -29.35
N ILE A 347 -11.38 -13.43 -29.61
CA ILE A 347 -12.03 -12.15 -29.94
C ILE A 347 -12.79 -12.27 -31.27
N LEU A 348 -12.20 -12.94 -32.28
CA LEU A 348 -12.84 -13.17 -33.58
C LEU A 348 -14.07 -14.06 -33.46
N GLN A 349 -13.99 -15.16 -32.73
CA GLN A 349 -15.17 -16.01 -32.45
C GLN A 349 -16.30 -15.21 -31.80
N LYS A 350 -15.97 -14.30 -30.86
CA LYS A 350 -16.96 -13.41 -30.23
C LYS A 350 -17.51 -12.35 -31.20
N ALA A 351 -16.79 -11.98 -32.25
CA ALA A 351 -17.25 -10.98 -33.23
C ALA A 351 -18.39 -11.50 -34.12
N GLU A 352 -18.46 -12.82 -34.32
CA GLU A 352 -19.55 -13.48 -35.06
C GLU A 352 -20.90 -13.37 -34.32
N LEU A 353 -20.88 -13.07 -33.02
CA LEU A 353 -22.09 -12.83 -32.24
C LEU A 353 -22.82 -11.56 -32.72
N LYS A 354 -24.16 -11.63 -32.78
CA LYS A 354 -25.01 -10.51 -33.24
C LYS A 354 -25.22 -9.40 -32.20
N GLU A 355 -24.68 -9.56 -31.00
CA GLU A 355 -24.88 -8.61 -29.91
C GLU A 355 -23.98 -7.37 -30.06
N GLU A 356 -24.60 -6.19 -30.24
CA GLU A 356 -23.89 -4.92 -30.45
C GLU A 356 -22.87 -4.61 -29.35
N LYS A 357 -23.23 -4.92 -28.10
CA LYS A 357 -22.38 -4.71 -26.92
C LYS A 357 -21.07 -5.49 -27.01
N VAL A 358 -21.15 -6.73 -27.45
CA VAL A 358 -19.99 -7.62 -27.63
C VAL A 358 -19.09 -7.08 -28.74
N ARG A 359 -19.67 -6.61 -29.84
CA ARG A 359 -18.92 -6.01 -30.95
C ARG A 359 -18.21 -4.71 -30.55
N CYS A 360 -18.89 -3.84 -29.80
CA CYS A 360 -18.29 -2.62 -29.27
C CYS A 360 -17.07 -2.94 -28.39
N GLY A 361 -17.22 -3.88 -27.46
CA GLY A 361 -16.11 -4.35 -26.60
C GLY A 361 -14.95 -4.93 -27.41
N ASN A 362 -15.23 -5.72 -28.45
CA ASN A 362 -14.19 -6.25 -29.34
C ASN A 362 -13.39 -5.14 -30.04
N LEU A 363 -14.07 -4.12 -30.59
CA LEU A 363 -13.42 -3.02 -31.28
C LEU A 363 -12.53 -2.19 -30.33
N VAL A 364 -13.00 -2.00 -29.10
CA VAL A 364 -12.22 -1.33 -28.04
C VAL A 364 -10.96 -2.12 -27.71
N ILE A 365 -11.08 -3.43 -27.50
CA ILE A 365 -9.93 -4.30 -27.17
C ILE A 365 -8.94 -4.33 -28.33
N LEU A 366 -9.40 -4.54 -29.56
CA LEU A 366 -8.55 -4.55 -30.75
C LEU A 366 -7.84 -3.21 -30.94
N ARG A 367 -8.56 -2.09 -30.79
CA ARG A 367 -7.96 -0.75 -30.84
C ARG A 367 -6.87 -0.60 -29.79
N HIS A 368 -7.09 -1.08 -28.57
CA HIS A 368 -6.09 -0.99 -27.51
C HIS A 368 -4.85 -1.82 -27.85
N ILE A 369 -5.02 -3.08 -28.24
CA ILE A 369 -3.91 -3.99 -28.57
C ILE A 369 -3.08 -3.47 -29.75
N ILE A 370 -3.69 -2.86 -30.77
CA ILE A 370 -2.98 -2.32 -31.93
C ILE A 370 -2.17 -1.05 -31.59
N ASN A 371 -2.64 -0.26 -30.61
CA ASN A 371 -2.03 1.04 -30.26
C ASN A 371 -1.10 0.98 -29.03
N SER A 372 -1.00 -0.17 -28.36
CA SER A 372 -0.12 -0.41 -27.21
C SER A 372 1.16 -1.06 -27.68
#